data_AF-A0A1F4T832-F1
#
_entry.id   AF-A0A1F4T832-F1
#
_cell.length_a   1.000
_cell.length_b   1.000
_cell.length_c   1.000
_cell.angle_alpha   90.00
_cell.angle_beta   90.00
_cell.angle_gamma   90.00
#
_symmetry.space_group_name_H-M   'P 1'
#
loop_
_entity.id
_entity.type
_entity.pdbx_description
1 polymer ?
#
loop_
_entity_poly.entity_id
_entity_poly.type
_entity_poly.pdbx_seq_one_letter_code
_entity_poly.pdbx_strand_id
1 'polypeptide(L)' 'MTGKPSEESDIDMVLVSDKFKGTKFIYRMSDFLKKFDFPKHIDALCYTLEEFEQKKNEIGIINEAIEKGERVI' A
#
# COMPACT_ATOMS: atom_id res chain seq x y z
N MET A 1 15.64 13.54 17.90
CA MET A 1 14.60 14.11 17.02
C MET A 1 13.42 13.16 17.01
N THR A 2 12.21 13.62 17.30
CA THR A 2 10.97 12.86 17.07
C THR A 2 10.14 13.57 16.01
N GLY A 3 9.68 12.84 15.00
CA GLY A 3 8.70 13.34 14.04
C GLY A 3 7.33 13.37 14.70
N LYS A 4 6.53 14.39 14.41
CA LYS A 4 5.11 14.45 14.79
C LYS A 4 4.27 14.30 13.52
N PRO A 5 3.20 13.48 13.53
CA PRO A 5 2.30 13.38 12.39
C PRO A 5 1.62 14.74 12.17
N SER A 6 1.40 15.09 10.91
CA SER A 6 0.72 16.31 10.50
C SER A 6 -0.22 16.05 9.33
N GLU A 7 -1.08 17.00 8.99
CA GLU A 7 -1.97 16.85 7.83
C GLU A 7 -1.19 16.74 6.51
N GLU A 8 0.03 17.27 6.45
CA GLU A 8 0.92 17.17 5.28
C GLU A 8 1.74 15.89 5.23
N SER A 9 1.55 14.97 6.20
CA SER A 9 2.23 13.69 6.18
C SER A 9 1.77 12.83 5.01
N ASP A 10 2.72 12.15 4.38
CA ASP A 10 2.47 11.16 3.34
C ASP A 10 1.57 10.03 3.86
N ILE A 11 0.84 9.39 2.95
CA ILE A 11 -0.03 8.26 3.28
C ILE A 11 0.59 6.97 2.74
N ASP A 12 0.90 6.04 3.64
CA ASP A 12 1.22 4.67 3.30
C ASP A 12 -0.05 3.88 3.00
N MET A 13 -0.13 3.24 1.84
CA MET A 13 -1.30 2.49 1.39
C MET A 13 -0.92 1.05 1.03
N VAL A 14 -1.68 0.09 1.52
CA VAL A 14 -1.67 -1.28 1.00
C VAL A 14 -2.82 -1.41 0.01
N LEU A 15 -2.50 -1.56 -1.28
CA LEU A 15 -3.48 -1.71 -2.35
C LEU A 15 -3.51 -3.16 -2.84
N VAL A 16 -4.63 -3.84 -2.63
CA VAL A 16 -4.79 -5.25 -2.99
C VAL A 16 -5.68 -5.40 -4.23
N SER A 17 -5.16 -5.94 -5.31
CA SER A 17 -5.92 -6.18 -6.54
C SER A 17 -5.32 -7.27 -7.42
N ASP A 18 -6.16 -8.13 -7.99
CA ASP A 18 -5.75 -9.10 -9.00
C ASP A 18 -5.30 -8.47 -10.32
N LYS A 19 -5.58 -7.18 -10.53
CA LYS A 19 -5.05 -6.41 -11.68
C LYS A 19 -3.53 -6.32 -11.69
N PHE A 20 -2.86 -6.63 -10.58
CA PHE A 20 -1.41 -6.64 -10.48
C PHE A 20 -0.75 -7.95 -10.92
N LYS A 21 -1.53 -9.00 -11.19
CA LYS A 21 -1.01 -10.28 -11.71
C LYS A 21 -0.30 -10.05 -13.04
N GLY A 22 0.88 -10.65 -13.19
CA GLY A 22 1.71 -10.50 -14.39
C GLY A 22 2.61 -9.25 -14.42
N THR A 23 2.39 -8.26 -13.54
CA THR A 23 3.26 -7.10 -13.39
C THR A 23 4.23 -7.31 -12.23
N LYS A 24 5.53 -7.07 -12.45
CA LYS A 24 6.54 -7.16 -11.36
C LYS A 24 6.24 -6.11 -10.30
N PHE A 25 6.38 -6.49 -9.02
CA PHE A 25 6.06 -5.65 -7.86
C PHE A 25 6.58 -4.21 -7.98
N ILE A 26 7.86 -4.06 -8.35
CA ILE A 26 8.55 -2.77 -8.46
C ILE A 26 7.91 -1.78 -9.44
N TYR A 27 7.11 -2.24 -10.40
CA TYR A 27 6.46 -1.36 -11.40
C TYR A 27 5.04 -0.97 -11.01
N ARG A 28 4.38 -1.76 -10.16
CA ARG A 28 2.95 -1.63 -9.86
C ARG A 28 2.60 -0.28 -9.26
N MET A 29 3.39 0.21 -8.30
CA MET A 29 3.18 1.51 -7.67
C MET A 29 3.25 2.64 -8.71
N SER A 30 4.30 2.66 -9.53
CA SER A 30 4.45 3.69 -10.57
C SER A 30 3.31 3.64 -11.59
N ASP A 31 2.81 2.45 -11.94
CA ASP A 31 1.70 2.30 -12.88
C ASP A 31 0.35 2.68 -12.28
N PHE A 32 0.18 2.49 -10.97
CA PHE A 32 -0.96 2.97 -10.21
C PHE A 32 -0.96 4.50 -10.10
N LEU A 33 0.14 5.10 -9.64
CA LEU A 33 0.26 6.55 -9.42
C LEU A 33 0.13 7.36 -10.72
N LYS A 34 0.50 6.80 -11.88
CA LYS A 34 0.24 7.44 -13.19
C LYS A 34 -1.26 7.63 -13.49
N LYS A 35 -2.13 6.88 -12.83
CA LYS A 35 -3.58 6.84 -13.10
C LYS A 35 -4.41 7.35 -11.92
N PHE A 36 -3.80 7.47 -10.75
CA PHE A 36 -4.46 7.84 -9.52
C PHE A 36 -4.06 9.27 -9.15
N ASP A 37 -4.96 10.20 -9.44
CA ASP A 37 -4.80 11.60 -9.07
C ASP A 37 -5.32 11.79 -7.63
N PHE A 38 -4.41 12.11 -6.71
CA PHE A 38 -4.73 12.31 -5.29
C PHE A 38 -3.94 13.51 -4.76
N PRO A 39 -4.56 14.39 -3.95
CA PRO A 39 -3.96 15.66 -3.55
C PRO A 39 -2.79 15.53 -2.57
N LYS A 40 -2.54 14.34 -2.02
CA LYS A 40 -1.41 14.07 -1.11
C LYS A 40 -0.47 13.02 -1.70
N HIS A 41 0.76 13.01 -1.21
CA HIS A 41 1.72 11.96 -1.53
C HIS A 41 1.25 10.62 -0.97
N ILE A 42 1.23 9.62 -1.85
CA ILE A 42 0.86 8.24 -1.53
C ILE A 42 2.04 7.34 -1.84
N ASP A 43 2.45 6.53 -0.86
CA ASP A 43 3.31 5.37 -1.07
C ASP A 43 2.46 4.10 -1.05
N ALA A 44 2.24 3.52 -2.23
CA ALA A 44 1.33 2.39 -2.41
C ALA A 44 2.08 1.06 -2.58
N LEU A 45 1.98 0.18 -1.58
CA LEU A 45 2.40 -1.21 -1.69
C LEU A 45 1.30 -2.03 -2.37
N CYS A 46 1.54 -2.37 -3.64
CA CYS A 46 0.57 -2.99 -4.52
C CYS A 46 0.71 -4.53 -4.59
N TYR A 47 -0.23 -5.25 -3.97
CA TYR A 47 -0.23 -6.71 -3.87
C TYR A 47 -1.38 -7.35 -4.64
N THR A 48 -1.15 -8.52 -5.22
CA THR A 48 -2.23 -9.41 -5.63
C THR A 48 -2.92 -10.00 -4.40
N LEU A 49 -4.12 -10.57 -4.58
CA LEU A 49 -4.82 -11.25 -3.48
C LEU A 49 -3.97 -12.38 -2.89
N GLU A 50 -3.31 -13.16 -3.75
CA GLU A 50 -2.45 -14.28 -3.36
C GLU A 50 -1.25 -13.81 -2.52
N GLU A 51 -0.52 -12.79 -2.96
CA GLU A 51 0.62 -12.25 -2.23
C GLU A 51 0.19 -11.64 -0.88
N PHE A 52 -0.97 -10.97 -0.82
CA PHE A 52 -1.50 -10.42 0.43
C PHE A 52 -1.84 -11.54 1.42
N GLU A 53 -2.54 -12.58 0.97
CA GLU A 53 -2.92 -13.74 1.78
C GLU A 53 -1.70 -14.52 2.28
N GLN A 54 -0.62 -14.56 1.52
CA GLN A 54 0.66 -15.09 2.00
C GLN A 54 1.26 -14.17 3.06
N LYS A 55 1.40 -12.87 2.76
CA LYS A 55 2.13 -11.91 3.59
C LYS A 55 1.45 -11.54 4.90
N LYS A 56 0.14 -11.68 5.02
CA LYS A 56 -0.54 -11.50 6.31
C LYS A 56 -0.11 -12.51 7.38
N ASN A 57 0.53 -13.63 6.98
CA ASN A 57 1.05 -14.60 7.94
C ASN A 57 2.55 -14.40 8.23
N GLU A 58 3.17 -13.38 7.63
CA GLU A 58 4.59 -13.05 7.77
C GLU A 58 4.77 -11.80 8.65
N ILE A 59 5.89 -11.70 9.37
CA ILE A 59 6.23 -10.46 10.07
C ILE A 59 6.50 -9.36 9.03
N GLY A 60 5.77 -8.25 9.09
CA GLY A 60 5.98 -7.13 8.18
C GLY A 60 4.82 -6.14 8.11
N ILE A 61 4.94 -5.20 7.19
CA ILE A 61 4.02 -4.05 7.04
C ILE A 61 2.57 -4.45 6.76
N ILE A 62 2.32 -5.61 6.15
CA ILE A 62 0.96 -6.10 5.91
C ILE A 62 0.23 -6.36 7.23
N ASN A 63 0.89 -6.99 8.20
CA ASN A 63 0.29 -7.23 9.51
C ASN A 63 0.02 -5.93 10.26
N GLU A 64 0.97 -4.99 10.23
CA GLU A 64 0.76 -3.68 10.85
C GLU A 64 -0.41 -2.92 10.20
N ALA A 65 -0.54 -2.95 8.87
CA ALA A 65 -1.64 -2.34 8.16
C ALA A 65 -3.00 -2.99 8.49
N ILE A 66 -3.04 -4.30 8.71
CA ILE A 66 -4.26 -5.02 9.12
C ILE A 66 -4.65 -4.66 10.57
N GLU A 67 -3.67 -4.58 11.47
CA GLU A 67 -3.91 -4.33 12.91
C GLU A 67 -4.23 -2.87 13.22
N LYS A 68 -3.59 -1.92 12.53
CA LYS A 68 -3.63 -0.49 12.87
C LYS A 68 -4.17 0.40 11.75
N GLY A 69 -4.23 -0.10 10.53
CA GLY A 69 -4.66 0.68 9.37
C GLY A 69 -6.18 0.82 9.30
N GLU A 70 -6.61 1.82 8.52
CA GLU A 70 -8.02 2.03 8.21
C GLU A 70 -8.38 1.30 6.92
N ARG A 71 -9.39 0.43 6.98
CA ARG A 71 -9.84 -0.34 5.82
C ARG A 71 -10.86 0.45 5.00
N VAL A 72 -10.55 0.66 3.73
CA VAL A 72 -11.46 1.27 2.74
C VAL A 72 -11.83 0.23 1.69
N ILE A 73 -13.12 0.12 1.32
CA ILE A 73 -13.67 -0.88 0.38
C ILE A 73 -14.37 -0.19 -0.79
#